data_AF-A0A7X9BQ71-F1
#
_entry.id   AF-A0A7X9BQ71-F1
#
_cell.length_a   1.000
_cell.length_b   1.000
_cell.length_c   1.000
_cell.angle_alpha   90.00
_cell.angle_beta   90.00
_cell.angle_gamma   90.00
#
_symmetry.space_group_name_H-M   'P 1'
#
loop_
_entity.id
_entity.type
_entity.pdbx_description
1 polymer ?
#
loop_
_entity_poly.entity_id
_entity_poly.type
_entity_poly.pdbx_seq_one_letter_code
_entity_poly.pdbx_strand_id
1 'polypeptide(L)' 'IPGQVIDNLVDNFGNLPIIIHASIEELDEVEGIGEVRARSIRNGLKRMQEQLILEFMV' A
#
# COMPACT_ATOMS: atom_id res chain seq x y z
N ILE A 1 -7.20 3.83 7.57
CA ILE A 1 -6.94 2.40 7.84
C ILE A 1 -6.58 2.29 9.33
N PRO A 2 -7.00 1.27 10.09
CA PRO A 2 -6.66 1.16 11.52
C PRO A 2 -5.15 1.16 11.74
N GLY A 3 -4.67 1.70 12.87
CA GLY A 3 -3.24 1.80 13.20
C GLY A 3 -2.52 0.45 13.16
N GLN A 4 -3.11 -0.59 13.77
CA GLN A 4 -2.54 -1.94 13.77
C GLN A 4 -2.28 -2.52 12.37
N VAL A 5 -3.11 -2.18 11.38
CA VAL A 5 -2.91 -2.63 9.99
C VAL A 5 -1.69 -1.94 9.37
N ILE A 6 -1.41 -0.70 9.78
CA ILE A 6 -0.21 0.03 9.35
C ILE A 6 1.02 -0.63 9.98
N ASP A 7 0.97 -0.95 11.26
CA ASP A 7 2.07 -1.65 11.95
C ASP A 7 2.34 -3.00 11.28
N ASN A 8 1.31 -3.80 11.00
CA ASN A 8 1.44 -5.07 10.28
C ASN A 8 2.04 -4.89 8.88
N LEU A 9 1.67 -3.84 8.14
CA LEU A 9 2.28 -3.55 6.83
C LEU A 9 3.77 -3.21 6.95
N VAL A 10 4.15 -2.43 7.95
CA VAL A 10 5.55 -2.07 8.21
C VAL A 10 6.35 -3.29 8.65
N ASP A 11 5.78 -4.15 9.50
CA ASP A 11 6.45 -5.38 9.94
C ASP A 11 6.66 -6.39 8.81
N ASN A 12 5.70 -6.49 7.87
CA ASN A 12 5.79 -7.42 6.73
C ASN A 12 6.71 -6.93 5.60
N PHE A 13 6.69 -5.63 5.30
CA PHE A 13 7.38 -5.09 4.11
C PHE A 13 8.55 -4.16 4.44
N GLY A 14 8.70 -3.72 5.69
CA GLY A 14 9.79 -2.89 6.21
C GLY A 14 9.69 -1.41 5.83
N ASN A 15 9.43 -1.08 4.56
CA ASN A 15 9.36 0.31 4.12
C ASN A 15 8.35 0.56 3.00
N LEU A 16 7.97 1.83 2.86
CA LEU A 16 6.94 2.28 1.93
C LEU A 16 7.27 1.94 0.46
N PRO A 17 8.49 2.11 -0.07
CA PRO A 17 8.82 1.66 -1.42
C PRO A 17 8.47 0.19 -1.68
N ILE A 18 8.78 -0.71 -0.75
CA ILE A 18 8.45 -2.14 -0.91
C ILE A 18 6.93 -2.33 -0.89
N ILE A 19 6.22 -1.70 0.05
CA ILE A 19 4.74 -1.76 0.13
C ILE A 19 4.09 -1.30 -1.18
N ILE A 20 4.62 -0.27 -1.84
CA ILE A 20 4.06 0.25 -3.09
C ILE A 20 4.20 -0.76 -4.25
N HIS A 21 5.28 -1.55 -4.26
CA HIS A 21 5.51 -2.55 -5.30
C HIS A 21 4.85 -3.91 -5.00
N ALA A 22 4.29 -4.09 -3.80
CA ALA A 22 3.60 -5.31 -3.41
C ALA A 22 2.39 -5.59 -4.32
N SER A 23 2.23 -6.86 -4.67
CA SER A 23 1.06 -7.40 -5.36
C SER A 23 -0.19 -7.37 -4.47
N ILE A 24 -1.39 -7.59 -5.05
CA ILE A 24 -2.59 -7.68 -4.20
C ILE A 24 -2.48 -8.89 -3.29
N GLU A 25 -1.95 -9.98 -3.84
CA GLU A 25 -1.79 -11.27 -3.21
C GLU A 25 -0.87 -11.14 -1.98
N GLU A 26 0.29 -10.48 -2.12
CA GLU A 26 1.16 -10.21 -0.96
C GLU A 26 0.52 -9.30 0.09
N LEU A 27 -0.30 -8.32 -0.33
CA LEU A 27 -1.02 -7.46 0.61
C LEU A 27 -2.14 -8.19 1.34
N ASP A 28 -2.77 -9.19 0.71
CA ASP A 28 -3.84 -10.03 1.29
C ASP A 28 -3.31 -11.00 2.36
N GLU A 29 -2.03 -11.37 2.29
CA GLU A 29 -1.37 -12.20 3.30
C GLU A 29 -1.07 -11.43 4.61
N VAL A 30 -1.21 -10.10 4.63
CA VAL A 30 -0.98 -9.29 5.82
C VAL A 30 -2.18 -9.39 6.77
N GLU A 31 -1.92 -9.72 8.04
CA GLU A 31 -2.96 -9.81 9.06
C GLU A 31 -3.83 -8.54 9.12
N GLY A 32 -5.15 -8.72 8.97
CA GLY A 32 -6.12 -7.62 8.97
C GLY A 32 -6.34 -6.94 7.61
N ILE A 33 -5.68 -7.42 6.56
CA ILE A 33 -5.89 -7.00 5.17
C ILE A 33 -6.49 -8.18 4.40
N GLY A 34 -7.80 -8.13 4.15
CA GLY A 34 -8.41 -8.99 3.14
C GLY A 34 -8.38 -8.35 1.75
N GLU A 35 -8.73 -9.12 0.72
CA GLU A 35 -8.59 -8.78 -0.70
C GLU A 35 -9.16 -7.39 -1.07
N VAL A 36 -10.33 -7.03 -0.52
CA VAL A 36 -10.97 -5.72 -0.72
C VAL A 36 -10.09 -4.57 -0.23
N ARG A 37 -9.44 -4.74 0.92
CA ARG A 37 -8.51 -3.76 1.49
C ARG A 37 -7.20 -3.75 0.73
N ALA A 38 -6.67 -4.91 0.34
CA ALA A 38 -5.46 -5.01 -0.49
C ALA A 38 -5.62 -4.21 -1.80
N ARG A 39 -6.73 -4.39 -2.52
CA ARG A 39 -7.07 -3.58 -3.71
C ARG A 39 -7.14 -2.09 -3.41
N SER A 40 -7.80 -1.72 -2.31
CA SER A 40 -7.99 -0.31 -1.92
C SER A 40 -6.66 0.37 -1.58
N ILE A 41 -5.76 -0.33 -0.89
CA ILE A 41 -4.41 0.13 -0.55
C ILE A 41 -3.60 0.32 -1.83
N ARG A 42 -3.51 -0.71 -2.69
CA ARG A 42 -2.75 -0.64 -3.95
C ARG A 42 -3.23 0.51 -4.84
N ASN A 43 -4.55 0.65 -4.99
CA ASN A 43 -5.11 1.74 -5.79
C ASN A 43 -4.84 3.11 -5.17
N GLY A 44 -4.87 3.22 -3.83
CA GLY A 44 -4.52 4.44 -3.11
C GLY A 44 -3.06 4.85 -3.35
N LEU A 45 -2.12 3.91 -3.17
CA LEU A 45 -0.69 4.14 -3.37
C LEU A 45 -0.38 4.51 -4.83
N LYS A 46 -1.02 3.85 -5.80
CA LYS A 46 -0.88 4.20 -7.22
C LYS A 46 -1.33 5.63 -7.51
N ARG A 47 -2.50 6.05 -6.99
CA ARG A 47 -2.99 7.43 -7.17
C ARG A 47 -2.03 8.46 -6.55
N MET A 48 -1.45 8.15 -5.38
CA MET A 48 -0.46 9.03 -4.76
C MET A 48 0.80 9.19 -5.62
N GLN A 49 1.30 8.09 -6.20
CA GLN A 49 2.43 8.15 -7.14
C GLN A 49 2.09 8.99 -8.38
N GLU A 50 0.91 8.78 -8.97
CA GLU A 50 0.44 9.53 -10.14
C GLU A 50 0.35 11.04 -9.82
N GLN A 51 -0.18 11.41 -8.65
CA GLN A 51 -0.27 12.80 -8.21
C GLN A 51 1.12 13.44 -8.04
N LEU A 52 2.06 12.73 -7.40
CA LEU A 52 3.44 13.23 -7.24
C LEU A 52 4.13 13.42 -8.59
N ILE A 53 3.99 12.46 -9.50
CA ILE A 53 4.54 12.57 -10.85
C ILE A 53 3.98 13.79 -11.57
N LEU A 54 2.68 14.03 -11.49
CA LEU A 54 2.06 15.23 -12.07
C LEU A 54 2.60 16.51 -11.44
N GLU A 55 2.76 16.56 -10.12
CA GLU A 55 3.30 17.73 -9.42
C GLU A 55 4.75 18.04 -9.83
N PHE A 56 5.58 17.02 -10.07
CA PHE A 56 6.96 17.21 -10.52
C PHE A 56 7.13 17.52 -12.02
N MET A 57 6.07 17.36 -12.82
CA MET A 57 6.08 17.64 -14.27
C MET A 57 5.53 19.03 -14.64
N VAL A 58 4.98 19.77 -13.67
CA VAL A 58 4.43 21.13 -13.83
C VAL A 58 5.44 22.15 -13.34
#